data_AF-A0A2E6SXP2-F1
#
_entry.id   AF-A0A2E6SXP2-F1
#
_cell.length_a   1.000
_cell.length_b   1.000
_cell.length_c   1.000
_cell.angle_alpha   90.00
_cell.angle_beta   90.00
_cell.angle_gamma   90.00
#
_symmetry.space_group_name_H-M   'P 1'
#
loop_
_entity.id
_entity.type
_entity.pdbx_description
1 polymer ?
#
loop_
_entity_poly.entity_id
_entity_poly.type
_entity_poly.pdbx_seq_one_letter_code
_entity_poly.pdbx_strand_id
1 'polypeptide(L)'
;MFDFIFSHLLESLFSTFLWWVIGFIIGLIGLFILKRKGYLKRKNRLLKFIVATYFFGIPSVFGFSFGCYGLLRNVEQDALAVSAVTVHTIKEITYPAFDNYITQSLDSLKDSMTKSEFINDFLNNGQHDFSYIQNEISSSVLNYAVDFATDKFISNTSEYIGTDDDKFRGALLTIASGNIDRYHSDLFLSIDRIVTKSINRILFPYHLLNLLLFVLFMVFPVIEITLSGVKIKRESRN
;
A
#
# COMPACT_ATOMS: atom_id res chain seq x y z
N MET A 1 -3.03 10.93 23.52
CA MET A 1 -3.69 10.54 22.24
C MET A 1 -3.86 11.74 21.31
N PHE A 2 -4.43 12.86 21.76
CA PHE A 2 -4.58 14.07 20.95
C PHE A 2 -3.25 14.66 20.44
N ASP A 3 -2.24 14.76 21.30
CA ASP A 3 -0.92 15.31 20.91
C ASP A 3 -0.21 14.46 19.85
N PHE A 4 -0.39 13.13 19.91
CA PHE A 4 0.16 12.19 18.94
C PHE A 4 -0.54 12.29 17.57
N ILE A 5 -1.87 12.37 17.55
CA ILE A 5 -2.64 12.54 16.31
C ILE A 5 -2.29 13.90 15.67
N PHE A 6 -2.18 14.94 16.50
CA PHE A 6 -1.86 16.28 16.02
C PHE A 6 -0.45 16.37 15.44
N SER A 7 0.57 15.80 16.11
CA SER A 7 1.94 15.79 15.60
C SER A 7 2.05 15.04 14.27
N HIS A 8 1.38 13.88 14.15
CA HIS A 8 1.41 13.06 12.94
C HIS A 8 0.72 13.74 11.74
N LEU A 9 -0.40 14.43 12.00
CA LEU A 9 -1.06 15.27 11.01
C LEU A 9 -0.17 16.41 10.55
N LEU A 10 0.52 17.08 11.46
CA LEU A 10 1.38 18.22 11.16
C LEU A 10 2.59 17.79 10.32
N GLU A 11 3.21 16.66 10.66
CA GLU A 11 4.31 16.08 9.90
C GLU A 11 3.87 15.65 8.49
N SER A 12 2.71 15.00 8.37
CA SER A 12 2.12 14.62 7.10
C SER A 12 1.78 15.83 6.21
N LEU A 13 1.23 16.89 6.81
CA LEU A 13 0.93 18.15 6.12
C LEU A 13 2.21 18.85 5.67
N PHE A 14 3.24 18.88 6.51
CA PHE A 14 4.51 19.50 6.19
C PHE A 14 5.24 18.74 5.07
N SER A 15 5.28 17.42 5.14
CA SER A 15 5.82 16.56 4.07
C SER A 15 5.07 16.80 2.75
N THR A 16 3.74 16.81 2.79
CA THR A 16 2.89 17.10 1.61
C THR A 16 3.16 18.50 1.04
N PHE A 17 3.33 19.49 1.90
CA PHE A 17 3.69 20.85 1.51
C PHE A 17 5.07 20.91 0.84
N LEU A 18 6.08 20.21 1.35
CA LEU A 18 7.39 20.14 0.72
C LEU A 18 7.32 19.53 -0.68
N TRP A 19 6.56 18.45 -0.85
CA TRP A 19 6.30 17.86 -2.16
C TRP A 19 5.62 18.86 -3.12
N TRP A 20 4.62 19.61 -2.61
CA TRP A 20 3.99 20.67 -3.38
C TRP A 20 4.98 21.75 -3.82
N VAL A 21 5.85 22.22 -2.92
CA VAL A 21 6.89 23.21 -3.23
C VAL A 21 7.85 22.68 -4.29
N ILE A 22 8.29 21.42 -4.19
CA ILE A 22 9.16 20.78 -5.18
C ILE A 22 8.48 20.75 -6.56
N GLY A 23 7.23 20.28 -6.63
CA GLY A 23 6.46 20.27 -7.87
C GLY A 23 6.31 21.67 -8.46
N PHE A 24 5.99 22.66 -7.63
CA PHE A 24 5.85 24.05 -8.04
C PHE A 24 7.14 24.61 -8.66
N ILE A 25 8.29 24.35 -8.03
CA ILE A 25 9.61 24.76 -8.54
C ILE A 25 9.90 24.07 -9.88
N ILE A 26 9.62 22.77 -10.02
CA ILE A 26 9.79 22.05 -11.29
C ILE A 26 8.93 22.69 -12.40
N GLY A 27 7.68 23.02 -12.10
CA GLY A 27 6.79 23.70 -13.04
C GLY A 27 7.33 25.07 -13.46
N LEU A 28 7.86 25.86 -12.52
CA LEU A 28 8.50 27.15 -12.81
C LEU A 28 9.73 27.01 -13.70
N ILE A 29 10.62 26.05 -13.40
CA ILE A 29 11.81 25.78 -14.21
C ILE A 29 11.40 25.38 -15.64
N GLY A 30 10.41 24.50 -15.77
CA GLY A 30 9.87 24.09 -17.07
C GLY A 30 9.35 25.27 -17.89
N LEU A 31 8.54 26.14 -17.26
CA LEU A 31 8.07 27.38 -17.88
C LEU A 31 9.20 28.32 -18.29
N PHE A 32 10.22 28.47 -17.45
CA PHE A 32 11.37 29.33 -17.74
C PHE A 32 12.12 28.84 -18.98
N ILE A 33 12.32 27.52 -19.12
CA ILE A 33 12.92 26.90 -20.29
C ILE A 33 12.06 27.17 -21.54
N LEU A 34 10.74 27.00 -21.45
CA LEU A 34 9.82 27.26 -22.56
C LEU A 34 9.82 28.74 -22.98
N LYS A 35 9.85 29.66 -22.00
CA LYS A 35 9.97 31.11 -22.23
C LYS A 35 11.27 31.44 -22.95
N ARG A 36 12.40 30.91 -22.46
CA ARG A 36 13.74 31.15 -23.03
C ARG A 36 13.84 30.65 -24.47
N LYS A 37 13.23 29.51 -24.79
CA LYS A 37 13.17 28.98 -26.16
C LYS A 37 12.19 29.72 -27.07
N GLY A 38 11.45 30.70 -26.56
CA GLY A 38 10.50 31.50 -27.34
C GLY A 38 9.17 30.81 -27.63
N TYR A 39 8.94 29.60 -27.10
CA TYR A 39 7.70 28.84 -27.31
C TYR A 39 6.45 29.51 -26.73
N LEU A 40 6.63 30.50 -25.84
CA LEU A 40 5.56 31.28 -25.22
C LEU A 40 5.33 32.65 -25.89
N LYS A 41 6.06 33.01 -26.97
CA LYS A 41 5.82 34.26 -27.67
C LYS A 41 4.51 34.19 -28.46
N ARG A 42 3.66 35.21 -28.35
CA ARG A 42 2.35 35.27 -29.03
C ARG A 42 2.14 36.65 -29.67
N LYS A 43 1.61 36.67 -30.90
CA LYS A 43 1.25 37.90 -31.63
C LYS A 43 -0.09 38.46 -31.16
N ASN A 44 -1.10 37.61 -30.97
CA ASN A 44 -2.46 38.02 -30.58
C ASN A 44 -2.58 38.35 -29.07
N ARG A 45 -3.34 39.39 -28.71
CA ARG A 45 -3.57 39.83 -27.31
C ARG A 45 -4.27 38.76 -26.47
N LEU A 46 -5.28 38.05 -27.01
CA LEU A 46 -5.97 36.97 -26.29
C LEU A 46 -5.02 35.82 -25.93
N LEU A 47 -4.14 35.43 -26.86
CA LEU A 47 -3.14 34.39 -26.60
C LEU A 47 -2.07 34.83 -25.59
N LYS A 48 -1.73 36.13 -25.54
CA LYS A 48 -0.84 36.66 -24.49
C LYS A 48 -1.45 36.54 -23.10
N PHE A 49 -2.77 36.76 -22.97
CA PHE A 49 -3.48 36.57 -21.71
C PHE A 49 -3.45 35.10 -21.27
N ILE A 50 -3.70 34.16 -22.19
CA ILE A 50 -3.60 32.71 -21.91
C ILE A 50 -2.18 32.35 -21.44
N VAL A 51 -1.14 32.85 -22.11
CA VAL A 51 0.25 32.62 -21.67
C VAL A 51 0.51 33.19 -20.27
N ALA A 52 -0.09 34.33 -19.90
CA ALA A 52 0.02 34.86 -18.55
C ALA A 52 -0.59 33.90 -17.52
N THR A 53 -1.73 33.28 -17.83
CA THR A 53 -2.34 32.27 -16.93
C THR A 53 -1.47 31.03 -16.76
N TYR A 54 -0.66 30.66 -17.76
CA TYR A 54 0.26 29.52 -17.63
C TYR A 54 1.34 29.73 -16.56
N PHE A 55 1.79 30.97 -16.32
CA PHE A 55 2.81 31.26 -15.31
C PHE A 55 2.37 30.90 -13.89
N PHE A 56 1.07 30.88 -13.63
CA PHE A 56 0.52 30.42 -12.36
C PHE A 56 -0.04 29.00 -12.48
N GLY A 57 -0.80 28.72 -13.53
CA GLY A 57 -1.50 27.45 -13.71
C GLY A 57 -0.58 26.24 -13.79
N ILE A 58 0.48 26.28 -14.61
CA ILE A 58 1.37 25.12 -14.78
C ILE A 58 2.10 24.78 -13.47
N PRO A 59 2.76 25.73 -12.77
CA PRO A 59 3.38 25.45 -11.47
C PRO A 59 2.38 24.94 -10.43
N SER A 60 1.18 25.50 -10.38
CA SER A 60 0.14 25.03 -9.46
C SER A 60 -0.30 23.59 -9.75
N VAL A 61 -0.46 23.20 -11.01
CA VAL A 61 -0.81 21.82 -11.41
C VAL A 61 0.30 20.84 -11.04
N PHE A 62 1.57 21.18 -11.29
CA PHE A 62 2.71 20.37 -10.87
C PHE A 62 2.79 20.26 -9.34
N GLY A 63 2.66 21.38 -8.63
CA GLY A 63 2.67 21.39 -7.17
C GLY A 63 1.56 20.53 -6.59
N PHE A 64 0.32 20.67 -7.08
CA PHE A 64 -0.81 19.86 -6.62
C PHE A 64 -0.57 18.37 -6.86
N SER A 65 -0.10 17.99 -8.05
CA SER A 65 0.12 16.59 -8.41
C SER A 65 1.24 15.94 -7.60
N PHE A 66 2.30 16.70 -7.30
CA PHE A 66 3.38 16.24 -6.42
C PHE A 66 2.92 16.19 -4.96
N GLY A 67 2.12 17.16 -4.51
CA GLY A 67 1.51 17.14 -3.18
C GLY A 67 0.63 15.90 -2.97
N CYS A 68 -0.27 15.61 -3.90
CA CYS A 68 -1.08 14.39 -3.87
C CYS A 68 -0.23 13.12 -3.89
N TYR A 69 0.84 13.09 -4.69
CA TYR A 69 1.79 11.98 -4.69
C TYR A 69 2.48 11.81 -3.33
N GLY A 70 2.94 12.90 -2.72
CA GLY A 70 3.55 12.90 -1.39
C GLY A 70 2.59 12.40 -0.31
N LEU A 71 1.35 12.85 -0.34
CA LEU A 71 0.30 12.38 0.57
C LEU A 71 0.08 10.87 0.44
N LEU A 72 -0.10 10.37 -0.78
CA LEU A 72 -0.31 8.93 -1.03
C LEU A 72 0.88 8.10 -0.55
N ARG A 73 2.11 8.60 -0.78
CA ARG A 73 3.33 7.95 -0.31
C ARG A 73 3.44 7.90 1.21
N ASN A 74 3.05 8.98 1.91
CA ASN A 74 3.04 8.98 3.37
C ASN A 74 2.02 7.95 3.91
N VAL A 75 0.82 7.89 3.31
CA VAL A 75 -0.20 6.89 3.65
C VAL A 75 0.31 5.47 3.41
N GLU A 76 1.01 5.22 2.31
CA GLU A 76 1.64 3.93 2.03
C GLU A 76 2.66 3.56 3.10
N GLN A 77 3.56 4.49 3.46
CA GLN A 77 4.59 4.28 4.47
C GLN A 77 4.00 4.01 5.86
N ASP A 78 3.00 4.78 6.26
CA ASP A 78 2.30 4.58 7.53
C ASP A 78 1.56 3.24 7.57
N ALA A 79 0.86 2.88 6.50
CA ALA A 79 0.18 1.58 6.39
C ALA A 79 1.17 0.41 6.47
N LEU A 80 2.32 0.52 5.81
CA LEU A 80 3.39 -0.47 5.88
C LEU A 80 4.02 -0.56 7.27
N ALA A 81 4.25 0.58 7.93
CA ALA A 81 4.78 0.60 9.29
C ALA A 81 3.82 -0.04 10.30
N VAL A 82 2.53 0.31 10.23
CA VAL A 82 1.48 -0.30 11.07
C VAL A 82 1.35 -1.79 10.79
N SER A 83 1.39 -2.19 9.52
CA SER A 83 1.41 -3.61 9.13
C SER A 83 2.61 -4.33 9.74
N ALA A 84 3.82 -3.80 9.59
CA ALA A 84 5.04 -4.41 10.12
C ALA A 84 4.98 -4.59 11.65
N VAL A 85 4.50 -3.56 12.37
CA VAL A 85 4.28 -3.65 13.82
C VAL A 85 3.24 -4.74 14.14
N THR A 86 2.13 -4.79 13.41
CA THR A 86 1.06 -5.77 13.65
C THR A 86 1.53 -7.20 13.37
N VAL A 87 2.24 -7.42 12.26
CA VAL A 87 2.83 -8.71 11.91
C VAL A 87 3.85 -9.13 12.96
N HIS A 88 4.68 -8.21 13.45
CA HIS A 88 5.62 -8.48 14.54
C HIS A 88 4.90 -8.84 15.85
N THR A 89 3.86 -8.10 16.23
CA THR A 89 3.05 -8.41 17.41
C THR A 89 2.42 -9.79 17.30
N ILE A 90 1.87 -10.14 16.14
CA ILE A 90 1.30 -11.46 15.91
C ILE A 90 2.38 -12.54 15.98
N LYS A 91 3.56 -12.30 15.39
CA LYS A 91 4.69 -13.22 15.42
C LYS A 91 5.21 -13.52 16.83
N GLU A 92 5.36 -12.49 17.67
CA GLU A 92 6.02 -12.62 18.97
C GLU A 92 5.03 -12.94 20.10
N ILE A 93 3.74 -12.62 19.95
CA ILE A 93 2.75 -12.77 21.02
C ILE A 93 1.67 -13.78 20.62
N THR A 94 0.95 -13.54 19.52
CA THR A 94 -0.24 -14.33 19.17
C THR A 94 0.12 -15.72 18.67
N TYR A 95 1.18 -15.86 17.86
CA TYR A 95 1.58 -17.14 17.28
C TYR A 95 2.11 -18.14 18.33
N PRO A 96 2.99 -17.76 19.28
CA PRO A 96 3.37 -18.65 20.37
C PRO A 96 2.19 -19.03 21.27
N ALA A 97 1.25 -18.12 21.52
CA ALA A 97 0.04 -18.43 22.26
C ALA A 97 -0.85 -19.43 21.51
N PHE A 98 -0.96 -19.29 20.19
CA PHE A 98 -1.69 -20.20 19.32
C PHE A 98 -1.03 -21.58 19.24
N ASP A 99 0.30 -21.66 19.12
CA ASP A 99 1.04 -22.92 19.12
C ASP A 99 0.86 -23.69 20.44
N ASN A 100 0.95 -22.99 21.57
CA ASN A 100 0.62 -23.56 22.88
C ASN A 100 -0.83 -24.04 22.95
N TYR A 101 -1.77 -23.26 22.40
CA TYR A 101 -3.18 -23.63 22.36
C TYR A 101 -3.43 -24.90 21.52
N ILE A 102 -2.79 -25.02 20.36
CA ILE A 102 -2.85 -26.23 19.52
C ILE A 102 -2.31 -27.42 20.29
N THR A 103 -1.14 -27.29 20.91
CA THR A 103 -0.51 -28.37 21.69
C THR A 103 -1.42 -28.86 22.82
N GLN A 104 -2.10 -27.95 23.52
CA GLN A 104 -3.03 -28.29 24.60
C GLN A 104 -4.38 -28.84 24.11
N SER A 105 -4.81 -28.43 22.91
CA SER A 105 -6.15 -28.76 22.38
C SER A 105 -6.15 -29.95 21.42
N LEU A 106 -4.98 -30.43 21.00
CA LEU A 106 -4.83 -31.52 20.03
C LEU A 106 -5.53 -32.82 20.47
N ASP A 107 -5.45 -33.16 21.75
CA ASP A 107 -6.09 -34.37 22.31
C ASP A 107 -7.60 -34.21 22.52
N SER A 108 -8.10 -32.96 22.57
CA SER A 108 -9.52 -32.64 22.81
C SER A 108 -10.24 -32.11 21.56
N LEU A 109 -9.54 -32.09 20.41
CA LEU A 109 -10.09 -31.63 19.15
C LEU A 109 -11.29 -32.52 18.77
N LYS A 110 -12.49 -31.95 18.88
CA LYS A 110 -13.71 -32.64 18.43
C LYS A 110 -13.59 -32.92 16.93
N ASP A 111 -13.94 -34.12 16.50
CA ASP A 111 -13.85 -34.58 15.09
C ASP A 111 -14.73 -33.78 14.09
N SER A 112 -15.30 -32.63 14.49
CA SER A 112 -16.22 -31.81 13.69
C SER A 112 -15.94 -30.30 13.74
N MET A 113 -14.88 -29.86 14.41
CA MET A 113 -14.58 -28.42 14.49
C MET A 113 -13.86 -27.95 13.23
N THR A 114 -14.44 -26.97 12.54
CA THR A 114 -13.82 -26.38 11.34
C THR A 114 -12.62 -25.50 11.69
N LYS A 115 -11.70 -25.29 10.73
CA LYS A 115 -10.56 -24.37 10.86
C LYS A 115 -10.97 -23.00 11.41
N SER A 116 -12.02 -22.42 10.85
CA SER A 116 -12.53 -21.10 11.27
C SER A 116 -13.08 -21.10 12.69
N GLU A 117 -13.78 -22.16 13.09
CA GLU A 117 -14.31 -22.29 14.45
C GLU A 117 -13.18 -22.45 15.45
N PHE A 118 -12.15 -23.26 15.14
CA PHE A 118 -10.99 -23.45 16.00
C PHE A 118 -10.20 -22.14 16.24
N ILE A 119 -9.99 -21.36 15.18
CA ILE A 119 -9.30 -20.07 15.28
C ILE A 119 -10.15 -19.05 16.04
N ASN A 120 -11.46 -19.01 15.79
CA ASN A 120 -12.35 -18.11 16.53
C ASN A 120 -12.46 -18.51 18.01
N ASP A 121 -12.43 -19.80 18.32
CA ASP A 121 -12.43 -20.29 19.69
C ASP A 121 -11.14 -19.87 20.43
N PHE A 122 -9.98 -19.98 19.78
CA PHE A 122 -8.72 -19.44 20.30
C PHE A 122 -8.79 -17.91 20.55
N LEU A 123 -9.31 -17.14 19.59
CA LEU A 123 -9.38 -15.68 19.70
C LEU A 123 -10.38 -15.20 20.76
N ASN A 124 -11.47 -15.95 20.98
CA ASN A 124 -12.53 -15.57 21.92
C ASN A 124 -12.28 -16.10 23.35
N ASN A 125 -11.60 -17.25 23.49
CA ASN A 125 -11.32 -17.85 24.80
C ASN A 125 -9.89 -17.57 25.29
N GLY A 126 -9.00 -17.08 24.42
CA GLY A 126 -7.67 -16.62 24.79
C GLY A 126 -7.74 -15.38 25.69
N GLN A 127 -6.79 -15.22 26.62
CA GLN A 127 -6.68 -14.03 27.49
C GLN A 127 -6.19 -12.77 26.74
N HIS A 128 -6.68 -12.53 25.54
CA HIS A 128 -6.23 -11.43 24.70
C HIS A 128 -7.35 -10.41 24.50
N ASP A 129 -7.19 -9.22 25.09
CA ASP A 129 -8.10 -8.09 24.90
C ASP A 129 -7.75 -7.36 23.59
N PHE A 130 -8.00 -8.03 22.46
CA PHE A 130 -7.77 -7.46 21.14
C PHE A 130 -8.92 -6.53 20.75
N SER A 131 -8.58 -5.38 20.18
CA SER A 131 -9.58 -4.55 19.46
C SER A 131 -10.17 -5.33 18.27
N TYR A 132 -11.37 -4.96 17.80
CA TYR A 132 -12.03 -5.61 16.66
C TYR A 132 -11.10 -5.78 15.43
N ILE A 133 -10.35 -4.72 15.09
CA ILE A 133 -9.40 -4.72 13.97
C ILE A 133 -8.24 -5.70 14.23
N GLN A 134 -7.72 -5.75 15.46
CA GLN A 134 -6.66 -6.70 15.83
C GLN A 134 -7.15 -8.15 15.79
N ASN A 135 -8.41 -8.41 16.16
CA ASN A 135 -9.03 -9.73 16.06
C ASN A 135 -9.18 -10.18 14.61
N GLU A 136 -9.64 -9.28 13.72
CA GLU A 136 -9.80 -9.59 12.30
C GLU A 136 -8.45 -9.87 11.61
N ILE A 137 -7.43 -9.06 11.91
CA ILE A 137 -6.07 -9.28 11.39
C ILE A 137 -5.48 -10.58 11.96
N SER A 138 -5.61 -10.81 13.27
CA SER A 138 -5.13 -12.04 13.90
C SER A 138 -5.80 -13.28 13.31
N SER A 139 -7.13 -13.27 13.14
CA SER A 139 -7.87 -14.37 12.50
C SER A 139 -7.38 -14.64 11.09
N SER A 140 -7.17 -13.60 10.29
CA SER A 140 -6.68 -13.72 8.91
C SER A 140 -5.27 -14.31 8.86
N VAL A 141 -4.37 -13.86 9.75
CA VAL A 141 -2.99 -14.37 9.81
C VAL A 141 -2.95 -15.81 10.31
N LEU A 142 -3.75 -16.17 11.32
CA LEU A 142 -3.83 -17.54 11.83
C LEU A 142 -4.41 -18.50 10.80
N ASN A 143 -5.44 -18.08 10.06
CA ASN A 143 -5.97 -18.86 8.93
C ASN A 143 -4.89 -19.12 7.89
N TYR A 144 -4.10 -18.09 7.55
CA TYR A 144 -3.00 -18.23 6.61
C TYR A 144 -1.88 -19.13 7.14
N ALA A 145 -1.56 -19.06 8.43
CA ALA A 145 -0.59 -19.93 9.07
C ALA A 145 -1.00 -21.41 8.98
N VAL A 146 -2.28 -21.70 9.23
CA VAL A 146 -2.84 -23.05 9.08
C VAL A 146 -2.84 -23.50 7.62
N ASP A 147 -3.18 -22.63 6.66
CA ASP A 147 -3.13 -22.99 5.23
C ASP A 147 -1.70 -23.27 4.77
N PHE A 148 -0.75 -22.44 5.19
CA PHE A 148 0.67 -22.67 4.92
C PHE A 148 1.17 -23.98 5.53
N ALA A 149 0.76 -24.28 6.77
CA ALA A 149 1.05 -25.55 7.44
C ALA A 149 0.46 -26.74 6.68
N THR A 150 -0.76 -26.60 6.16
CA THR A 150 -1.47 -27.59 5.36
C THR A 150 -0.70 -27.89 4.07
N ASP A 151 -0.31 -26.85 3.33
CA ASP A 151 0.46 -27.00 2.09
C ASP A 151 1.80 -27.70 2.35
N LYS A 152 2.47 -27.36 3.45
CA LYS A 152 3.73 -28.01 3.85
C LYS A 152 3.50 -29.47 4.22
N PHE A 153 2.48 -29.78 5.02
CA PHE A 153 2.11 -31.14 5.38
C PHE A 153 1.89 -32.01 4.13
N ILE A 154 1.05 -31.53 3.19
CA ILE A 154 0.75 -32.22 1.92
C ILE A 154 2.02 -32.41 1.09
N SER A 155 2.86 -31.38 0.98
CA SER A 155 4.11 -31.47 0.20
C SER A 155 5.11 -32.48 0.77
N ASN A 156 5.14 -32.65 2.10
CA ASN A 156 6.05 -33.56 2.79
C ASN A 156 5.55 -35.00 2.84
N THR A 157 4.25 -35.24 2.65
CA THR A 157 3.66 -36.60 2.63
C THR A 157 3.55 -37.19 1.22
N SER A 158 3.96 -36.47 0.18
CA SER A 158 4.07 -36.86 -1.24
C SER A 158 2.84 -37.49 -1.93
N GLU A 159 1.78 -37.87 -1.22
CA GLU A 159 0.61 -38.56 -1.78
C GLU A 159 -0.62 -38.49 -0.85
N TYR A 160 -0.83 -37.35 -0.17
CA TYR A 160 -1.94 -37.24 0.77
C TYR A 160 -3.30 -37.12 0.06
N ILE A 161 -4.08 -38.21 0.07
CA ILE A 161 -5.49 -38.25 -0.37
C ILE A 161 -6.35 -38.42 0.89
N GLY A 162 -6.56 -37.34 1.63
CA GLY A 162 -7.43 -37.31 2.82
C GLY A 162 -8.56 -36.29 2.70
N THR A 163 -9.48 -36.33 3.65
CA THR A 163 -10.56 -35.33 3.75
C THR A 163 -10.00 -33.97 4.20
N ASP A 164 -10.80 -32.90 4.07
CA ASP A 164 -10.36 -31.57 4.51
C ASP A 164 -10.11 -31.51 6.03
N ASP A 165 -10.81 -32.31 6.82
CA ASP A 165 -10.58 -32.44 8.26
C ASP A 165 -9.24 -33.11 8.57
N ASP A 166 -8.86 -34.13 7.78
CA ASP A 166 -7.56 -34.79 7.96
C ASP A 166 -6.39 -33.87 7.57
N LYS A 167 -6.57 -33.05 6.53
CA LYS A 167 -5.59 -32.02 6.15
C LYS A 167 -5.43 -30.97 7.25
N PHE A 168 -6.53 -30.52 7.84
CA PHE A 168 -6.52 -29.56 8.95
C PHE A 168 -5.83 -30.15 10.19
N ARG A 169 -6.16 -31.38 10.60
CA ARG A 169 -5.46 -32.06 11.71
C ARG A 169 -3.97 -32.26 11.40
N GLY A 170 -3.62 -32.64 10.17
CA GLY A 170 -2.23 -32.75 9.72
C GLY A 170 -1.46 -31.42 9.80
N ALA A 171 -2.13 -30.30 9.47
CA ALA A 171 -1.59 -28.96 9.62
C ALA A 171 -1.32 -28.62 11.09
N LEU A 172 -2.28 -28.88 11.99
CA LEU A 172 -2.13 -28.67 13.43
C LEU A 172 -0.97 -29.48 14.03
N LEU A 173 -0.82 -30.75 13.63
CA LEU A 173 0.30 -31.60 14.04
C LEU A 173 1.65 -31.09 13.49
N THR A 174 1.65 -30.52 12.30
CA THR A 174 2.85 -29.91 11.70
C THR A 174 3.27 -28.65 12.45
N ILE A 175 2.30 -27.88 12.96
CA ILE A 175 2.54 -26.72 13.85
C ILE A 175 3.09 -27.22 15.19
N ALA A 176 2.35 -28.08 15.90
CA ALA A 176 2.70 -28.54 17.25
C ALA A 176 4.00 -29.36 17.34
N SER A 177 4.43 -29.98 16.25
CA SER A 177 5.72 -30.70 16.20
C SER A 177 6.95 -29.79 16.11
N GLY A 178 6.77 -28.46 16.08
CA GLY A 178 7.85 -27.49 15.90
C GLY A 178 8.49 -27.53 14.51
N ASN A 179 7.94 -28.32 13.58
CA ASN A 179 8.44 -28.38 12.21
C ASN A 179 8.23 -27.05 11.48
N ILE A 180 7.22 -26.27 11.88
CA ILE A 180 6.99 -24.92 11.35
C ILE A 180 7.97 -23.88 11.91
N ASP A 181 8.63 -24.11 13.04
CA ASP A 181 9.66 -23.18 13.54
C ASP A 181 10.79 -22.99 12.53
N ARG A 182 11.09 -24.04 11.76
CA ARG A 182 12.06 -23.97 10.64
C ARG A 182 11.59 -23.14 9.45
N TYR A 183 10.27 -22.96 9.30
CA TYR A 183 9.63 -22.18 8.24
C TYR A 183 8.99 -20.88 8.77
N HIS A 184 9.20 -20.56 10.04
CA HIS A 184 8.58 -19.43 10.71
C HIS A 184 8.96 -18.11 10.02
N SER A 185 10.22 -17.97 9.60
CA SER A 185 10.65 -16.83 8.78
C SER A 185 9.90 -16.74 7.45
N ASP A 186 9.69 -17.87 6.77
CA ASP A 186 9.06 -17.90 5.44
C ASP A 186 7.57 -17.59 5.51
N LEU A 187 6.89 -18.03 6.57
CA LEU A 187 5.49 -17.72 6.84
C LEU A 187 5.29 -16.21 7.00
N PHE A 188 6.05 -15.58 7.90
CA PHE A 188 5.90 -14.15 8.18
C PHE A 188 6.42 -13.25 7.05
N LEU A 189 7.44 -13.68 6.30
CA LEU A 189 7.83 -13.02 5.05
C LEU A 189 6.74 -13.09 3.98
N SER A 190 5.99 -14.19 3.91
CA SER A 190 4.89 -14.34 2.96
C SER A 190 3.70 -13.47 3.34
N ILE A 191 3.37 -13.38 4.64
CA ILE A 191 2.36 -12.46 5.17
C ILE A 191 2.74 -11.01 4.85
N ASP A 192 3.98 -10.59 5.15
CA ASP A 192 4.46 -9.24 4.88
C ASP A 192 4.36 -8.87 3.39
N ARG A 193 4.71 -9.80 2.49
CA ARG A 193 4.54 -9.62 1.04
C ARG A 193 3.08 -9.48 0.64
N ILE A 194 2.18 -10.29 1.20
CA ILE A 194 0.74 -10.23 0.88
C ILE A 194 0.15 -8.90 1.34
N VAL A 195 0.50 -8.44 2.55
CA VAL A 195 0.00 -7.16 3.08
C VAL A 195 0.55 -5.99 2.28
N THR A 196 1.86 -5.97 2.00
CA THR A 196 2.49 -4.95 1.15
C THR A 196 1.82 -4.90 -0.23
N LYS A 197 1.60 -6.06 -0.86
CA LYS A 197 0.90 -6.14 -2.16
C LYS A 197 -0.54 -5.63 -2.08
N SER A 198 -1.23 -5.87 -0.97
CA SER A 198 -2.61 -5.42 -0.76
C SER A 198 -2.70 -3.91 -0.57
N ILE A 199 -1.81 -3.33 0.25
CA ILE A 199 -1.67 -1.87 0.43
C ILE A 199 -1.43 -1.22 -0.94
N ASN A 200 -0.47 -1.74 -1.70
CA ASN A 200 -0.14 -1.21 -3.02
C ASN A 200 -1.33 -1.32 -3.99
N ARG A 201 -2.09 -2.42 -3.95
CA ARG A 201 -3.28 -2.60 -4.78
C ARG A 201 -4.40 -1.61 -4.45
N ILE A 202 -4.57 -1.27 -3.17
CA ILE A 202 -5.57 -0.29 -2.71
C ILE A 202 -5.15 1.13 -3.09
N LEU A 203 -3.87 1.46 -2.98
CA LEU A 203 -3.34 2.80 -3.29
C LEU A 203 -3.14 3.05 -4.79
N PHE A 204 -2.94 2.00 -5.58
CA PHE A 204 -2.68 2.11 -7.02
C PHE A 204 -3.75 2.91 -7.81
N PRO A 205 -5.07 2.70 -7.62
CA PRO A 205 -6.10 3.51 -8.27
C PRO A 205 -5.97 5.02 -7.99
N TYR A 206 -5.52 5.40 -6.80
CA TYR A 206 -5.33 6.81 -6.44
C TYR A 206 -4.10 7.42 -7.10
N HIS A 207 -3.00 6.65 -7.22
CA HIS A 207 -1.85 7.05 -8.02
C HIS A 207 -2.23 7.22 -9.50
N LEU A 208 -3.02 6.29 -10.04
CA LEU A 208 -3.52 6.36 -11.40
C LEU A 208 -4.44 7.57 -11.61
N LEU A 209 -5.35 7.84 -10.67
CA LEU A 209 -6.23 9.00 -10.71
C LEU A 209 -5.44 10.32 -10.68
N ASN A 210 -4.44 10.43 -9.80
CA ASN A 210 -3.57 11.60 -9.75
C ASN A 210 -2.83 11.82 -11.08
N LEU A 211 -2.30 10.74 -11.68
CA LEU A 211 -1.65 10.79 -13.00
C LEU A 211 -2.64 11.22 -14.09
N LEU A 212 -3.85 10.67 -14.11
CA LEU A 212 -4.89 11.01 -15.09
C LEU A 212 -5.30 12.48 -14.98
N LEU A 213 -5.51 12.98 -13.75
CA LEU A 213 -5.81 14.39 -13.51
C LEU A 213 -4.66 15.29 -13.97
N PHE A 214 -3.41 14.94 -13.63
CA PHE A 214 -2.24 15.68 -14.08
C PHE A 214 -2.17 15.76 -15.62
N VAL A 215 -2.34 14.62 -16.29
CA VAL A 215 -2.36 14.57 -17.76
C VAL A 215 -3.51 15.42 -18.30
N LEU A 216 -4.72 15.30 -17.77
CA LEU A 216 -5.88 16.07 -18.22
C LEU A 216 -5.64 17.59 -18.14
N PHE A 217 -5.08 18.07 -17.03
CA PHE A 217 -4.75 19.49 -16.86
C PHE A 217 -3.58 19.96 -17.72
N MET A 218 -2.63 19.07 -18.04
CA MET A 218 -1.44 19.41 -18.83
C MET A 218 -1.62 19.24 -20.34
N VAL A 219 -2.57 18.43 -20.80
CA VAL A 219 -2.79 18.16 -22.24
C VAL A 219 -3.06 19.44 -23.01
N PHE A 220 -3.98 20.29 -22.53
CA PHE A 220 -4.32 21.53 -23.23
C PHE A 220 -3.13 22.50 -23.33
N PRO A 221 -2.43 22.86 -22.22
CA PRO A 221 -1.22 23.67 -22.29
C PRO A 221 -0.15 23.07 -23.20
N VAL A 222 0.10 21.76 -23.13
CA VAL A 222 1.12 21.08 -23.94
C VAL A 222 0.80 21.15 -25.42
N ILE A 223 -0.46 20.87 -25.81
CA ILE A 223 -0.89 20.94 -27.22
C ILE A 223 -0.77 22.38 -27.74
N GLU A 224 -1.25 23.38 -27.00
CA GLU A 224 -1.20 24.79 -27.42
C GLU A 224 0.24 25.29 -27.58
N ILE A 225 1.12 24.95 -26.63
CA ILE A 225 2.53 25.33 -26.67
C ILE A 225 3.24 24.66 -27.86
N THR A 226 2.95 23.39 -28.12
CA THR A 226 3.55 22.63 -29.23
C THR A 226 3.12 23.19 -30.59
N LEU A 227 1.82 23.39 -30.80
CA LEU A 227 1.28 23.96 -32.04
C LEU A 227 1.84 25.36 -32.32
N SER A 228 1.94 26.18 -31.28
CA SER A 228 2.53 27.52 -31.38
C SER A 228 4.01 27.48 -31.72
N GLY A 229 4.77 26.53 -31.16
CA GLY A 229 6.18 26.33 -31.49
C GLY A 229 6.43 25.94 -32.95
N VAL A 230 5.60 25.05 -33.50
CA VAL A 230 5.66 24.66 -34.92
C VAL A 230 5.41 25.87 -35.82
N LYS A 231 4.43 26.72 -35.49
CA LYS A 231 4.11 27.92 -36.27
C LYS A 231 5.29 28.92 -36.29
N ILE A 232 5.91 29.18 -35.14
CA ILE A 232 7.06 30.10 -35.02
C ILE A 232 8.24 29.60 -35.88
N LYS A 233 8.52 28.29 -35.88
CA LYS A 233 9.63 27.70 -36.66
C LYS A 233 9.39 27.73 -38.18
N ARG A 234 8.13 27.68 -38.63
CA ARG A 234 7.77 27.86 -40.05
C ARG A 234 7.93 29.31 -40.49
N GLU A 235 7.49 30.26 -39.66
CA GLU A 235 7.62 31.70 -39.95
C GLU A 235 9.08 32.19 -39.94
N SER A 236 10.01 31.50 -39.27
CA SER A 236 11.44 31.87 -39.29
C SER A 236 12.23 31.27 -40.46
N ARG A 237 11.62 30.43 -41.30
CA ARG A 237 12.26 29.75 -42.45
C ARG A 237 11.85 30.33 -43.80
N ASN A 238 10.79 31.13 -43.82
CA ASN A 238 10.33 31.91 -44.97
C ASN A 238 10.82 33.35 -44.81
#